data_AF-A0A2G5V393-F1
#
_entry.id   AF-A0A2G5V393-F1
#
_cell.length_a   1.000
_cell.length_b   1.000
_cell.length_c   1.000
_cell.angle_alpha   90.00
_cell.angle_beta   90.00
_cell.angle_gamma   90.00
#
_symmetry.space_group_name_H-M   'P 1'
#
loop_
_entity.id
_entity.type
_entity.pdbx_description
1 polymer ?
#
loop_
_entity_poly.entity_id
_entity_poly.type
_entity_poly.pdbx_seq_one_letter_code
_entity_poly.pdbx_strand_id
1 'polypeptide(L)'
;MLAALKFSPNHPSQKNNDTIPTETELQNASTPEAYYELKSLWRQRIDCQFLFERSVTTGIEFLDARFPSIRVIFKKAFEEKHPRNGVIDKTTVDVIMNEYSHITGRVIKAIQEVLYRFEWDD
;
A
#
# COMPACT_ATOMS: atom_id res chain seq x y z
N MET A 1 5.64 2.10 -0.76
CA MET A 1 5.60 0.96 0.19
C MET A 1 6.65 -0.09 -0.17
N LEU A 2 6.59 -0.76 -1.33
CA LEU A 2 7.62 -1.75 -1.74
C LEU A 2 9.06 -1.20 -1.69
N ALA A 3 9.27 -0.01 -2.24
CA ALA A 3 10.58 0.66 -2.20
C ALA A 3 11.07 0.94 -0.77
N ALA A 4 10.16 1.19 0.17
CA ALA A 4 10.51 1.35 1.58
C ALA A 4 11.02 0.00 2.12
N LEU A 5 10.27 -1.08 1.87
CA LEU A 5 10.64 -2.44 2.29
C LEU A 5 11.83 -3.03 1.53
N LYS A 6 12.41 -2.32 0.56
CA LYS A 6 13.48 -2.80 -0.34
C LYS A 6 13.07 -4.06 -1.12
N PHE A 7 11.78 -4.21 -1.40
CA PHE A 7 11.22 -5.32 -2.16
C PHE A 7 11.17 -5.01 -3.65
N SER A 8 11.07 -6.06 -4.45
CA SER A 8 11.04 -5.96 -5.91
C SER A 8 9.76 -5.27 -6.37
N PRO A 9 9.82 -4.32 -7.33
CA PRO A 9 8.64 -3.60 -7.82
C PRO A 9 7.75 -4.47 -8.71
N ASN A 10 8.30 -5.53 -9.32
CA ASN A 10 7.62 -6.41 -10.25
C ASN A 10 7.22 -7.71 -9.54
N HIS A 11 6.26 -7.62 -8.62
CA HIS A 11 5.56 -8.83 -8.18
C HIS A 11 4.52 -9.17 -9.25
N PRO A 12 4.65 -10.29 -9.99
CA PRO A 12 3.61 -10.72 -10.89
C PRO A 12 2.34 -10.86 -10.08
N SER A 13 1.27 -10.17 -10.49
CA SER A 13 -0.06 -10.26 -9.87
C SER A 13 -0.46 -11.73 -9.83
N GLN A 14 -0.20 -12.40 -8.70
CA GLN A 14 -0.63 -13.76 -8.52
C GLN A 14 -2.15 -13.69 -8.44
N LYS A 15 -2.82 -14.52 -9.24
CA LYS A 15 -4.29 -14.64 -9.25
C LYS A 15 -4.78 -14.60 -7.80
N ASN A 16 -5.69 -13.66 -7.53
CA ASN A 16 -6.33 -13.49 -6.24
C ASN A 16 -6.64 -14.86 -5.64
N ASN A 17 -5.87 -15.27 -4.63
CA ASN A 17 -6.31 -16.33 -3.75
C ASN A 17 -7.26 -15.65 -2.78
N ASP A 18 -8.57 -15.89 -2.95
CA ASP A 18 -9.63 -15.34 -2.08
C ASP A 18 -9.57 -15.89 -0.64
N THR A 19 -8.55 -16.70 -0.35
CA THR A 19 -8.33 -17.33 0.95
C THR A 19 -7.45 -16.45 1.82
N ILE A 20 -7.96 -16.10 3.00
CA ILE A 20 -7.17 -15.46 4.06
C ILE A 20 -6.00 -16.40 4.40
N PRO A 21 -4.74 -15.96 4.31
CA PRO A 21 -3.61 -16.80 4.68
C PRO A 21 -3.71 -17.20 6.14
N THR A 22 -3.50 -18.48 6.42
CA THR A 22 -3.49 -19.03 7.78
C THR A 22 -2.25 -18.56 8.54
N GLU A 23 -2.34 -18.55 9.87
CA GLU A 23 -1.19 -18.23 10.73
C GLU A 23 0.02 -19.12 10.42
N THR A 24 -0.23 -20.41 10.15
CA THR A 24 0.81 -21.37 9.77
C THR A 24 1.52 -20.97 8.46
N GLU A 25 0.78 -20.54 7.43
CA GLU A 25 1.36 -20.07 6.17
C GLU A 25 2.20 -18.80 6.37
N LEU A 26 1.72 -17.87 7.19
CA LEU A 26 2.44 -16.65 7.55
C LEU A 26 3.73 -16.93 8.33
N GLN A 27 3.69 -17.88 9.29
CA GLN A 27 4.86 -18.29 10.04
C GLN A 27 5.89 -19.01 9.14
N ASN A 28 5.42 -19.85 8.22
CA ASN A 28 6.27 -20.60 7.30
C ASN A 28 6.88 -19.75 6.17
N ALA A 29 6.43 -18.51 5.98
CA ALA A 29 7.02 -17.61 5.00
C ALA A 29 8.54 -17.44 5.25
N SER A 30 9.35 -17.86 4.28
CA SER A 30 10.81 -17.95 4.42
C SER A 30 11.51 -16.59 4.36
N THR A 31 10.87 -15.57 3.80
CA THR A 31 11.40 -14.21 3.71
C THR A 31 10.35 -13.17 4.11
N PRO A 32 10.76 -11.96 4.54
CA PRO A 32 9.86 -10.83 4.76
C PRO A 32 9.07 -10.43 3.51
N GLU A 33 9.67 -10.57 2.33
CA GLU A 33 9.01 -10.30 1.04
C GLU A 33 7.91 -11.34 0.76
N ALA A 34 8.18 -12.64 0.96
CA ALA A 34 7.16 -13.68 0.85
C ALA A 34 6.03 -13.51 1.89
N TYR A 35 6.37 -13.06 3.10
CA TYR A 35 5.40 -12.71 4.13
C TYR A 35 4.51 -11.54 3.71
N TYR A 36 5.10 -10.48 3.13
CA TYR A 36 4.38 -9.35 2.58
C TYR A 36 3.44 -9.78 1.46
N GLU A 37 3.90 -10.59 0.50
CA GLU A 37 3.08 -11.06 -0.62
C GLU A 37 1.83 -11.80 -0.15
N LEU A 38 1.98 -12.73 0.80
CA LEU A 38 0.83 -13.45 1.39
C LEU A 38 -0.22 -12.49 1.98
N LYS A 39 0.21 -11.44 2.69
CA LYS A 39 -0.72 -10.46 3.28
C LYS A 39 -1.24 -9.44 2.26
N SER A 40 -0.41 -9.07 1.29
CA SER A 40 -0.71 -8.08 0.26
C SER A 40 -1.75 -8.62 -0.70
N LEU A 41 -1.66 -9.88 -1.12
CA LEU A 41 -2.66 -10.52 -2.00
C LEU A 41 -4.08 -10.48 -1.40
N TRP A 42 -4.19 -10.60 -0.07
CA TRP A 42 -5.47 -10.44 0.63
C TRP A 42 -5.90 -8.97 0.79
N ARG A 43 -4.97 -8.06 1.13
CA ARG A 43 -5.29 -6.63 1.36
C ARG A 43 -5.50 -5.83 0.08
N GLN A 44 -4.83 -6.22 -1.00
CA GLN A 44 -4.90 -5.59 -2.31
C GLN A 44 -5.87 -6.36 -3.19
N ARG A 45 -7.11 -6.51 -2.72
CA ARG A 45 -8.23 -6.79 -3.61
C ARG A 45 -8.40 -5.56 -4.51
N ILE A 46 -7.58 -5.48 -5.55
CA ILE A 46 -7.79 -4.59 -6.69
C ILE A 46 -8.76 -5.34 -7.59
N ASP A 47 -10.00 -5.52 -7.13
CA ASP A 47 -11.12 -5.86 -8.01
C ASP A 47 -11.70 -4.59 -8.66
N CYS A 48 -10.90 -3.53 -8.76
CA CYS A 48 -11.27 -2.37 -9.53
C CYS A 48 -11.20 -2.79 -11.00
N GLN A 49 -12.35 -3.21 -11.54
CA GLN A 49 -12.56 -3.57 -12.94
C GLN A 49 -12.12 -2.46 -13.93
N PHE A 50 -11.84 -1.27 -13.40
CA PHE A 50 -11.43 -0.05 -14.11
C PHE A 50 -9.93 0.27 -14.01
N LEU A 51 -9.16 -0.42 -13.16
CA LEU A 51 -7.70 -0.28 -13.11
C LEU A 51 -7.07 -1.19 -14.17
N PHE A 52 -6.98 -0.68 -15.40
CA PHE A 52 -6.15 -1.32 -16.40
C PHE A 52 -4.69 -1.17 -15.99
N GLU A 53 -3.96 -2.28 -15.92
CA GLU A 53 -2.52 -2.30 -15.60
C GLU A 53 -1.73 -1.28 -16.44
N ARG A 54 -2.16 -1.07 -17.69
CA ARG A 54 -1.59 -0.08 -18.62
C ARG A 54 -1.78 1.38 -18.21
N SER A 55 -2.83 1.73 -17.46
CA SER A 55 -3.11 3.11 -17.02
C SER A 55 -2.58 3.43 -15.63
N VAL A 56 -2.05 2.46 -14.89
CA VAL A 56 -1.51 2.67 -13.54
C VAL A 56 -0.37 3.70 -13.56
N THR A 57 0.57 3.58 -14.50
CA THR A 57 1.69 4.52 -14.64
C THR A 57 1.19 5.94 -14.87
N THR A 58 0.26 6.13 -15.80
CA THR A 58 -0.34 7.45 -16.08
C THR A 58 -1.10 8.01 -14.88
N GLY A 59 -1.81 7.16 -14.13
CA GLY A 59 -2.49 7.56 -12.91
C GLY A 59 -1.50 8.04 -11.82
N ILE A 60 -0.37 7.34 -11.67
CA ILE A 60 0.71 7.74 -10.76
C ILE A 60 1.27 9.10 -11.17
N GLU A 61 1.62 9.28 -12.45
CA GLU A 61 2.16 10.54 -12.98
C GLU A 61 1.20 11.71 -12.76
N PHE A 62 -0.10 11.49 -13.01
CA PHE A 62 -1.12 12.51 -12.79
C PHE A 62 -1.23 12.91 -11.31
N LEU A 63 -1.24 11.94 -10.40
CA LEU A 63 -1.31 12.21 -8.96
C LEU A 63 -0.05 12.90 -8.45
N ASP A 64 1.13 12.52 -8.94
CA ASP A 64 2.39 13.17 -8.57
C ASP A 64 2.45 14.62 -9.04
N ALA A 65 1.95 14.91 -10.24
CA ALA A 65 1.91 16.26 -10.78
C ALA A 65 0.91 17.15 -10.01
N ARG A 66 -0.25 16.60 -9.64
CA ARG A 66 -1.34 17.39 -9.05
C ARG A 66 -1.28 17.48 -7.53
N PHE A 67 -0.77 16.44 -6.88
CA PHE A 67 -0.74 16.32 -5.42
C PHE A 67 0.63 15.78 -4.93
N PRO A 68 1.74 16.47 -5.23
CA PRO A 68 3.09 16.00 -4.86
C PRO A 68 3.27 15.81 -3.35
N SER A 69 2.50 16.53 -2.53
CA SER A 69 2.50 16.42 -1.07
C SER A 69 2.12 15.02 -0.57
N ILE A 70 1.27 14.29 -1.29
CA ILE A 70 0.89 12.91 -0.92
C ILE A 70 2.15 12.03 -0.90
N ARG A 71 2.96 12.09 -1.95
CA ARG A 71 4.22 11.33 -2.05
C ARG A 71 5.19 11.70 -0.93
N VAL A 72 5.30 12.98 -0.59
CA VAL A 72 6.16 13.46 0.51
C VAL A 72 5.69 12.93 1.86
N ILE A 73 4.38 12.95 2.15
CA ILE A 73 3.80 12.45 3.40
C ILE A 73 4.11 10.96 3.58
N PHE A 74 3.83 10.15 2.55
CA PHE A 74 4.10 8.71 2.61
C PHE A 74 5.59 8.42 2.74
N LYS A 75 6.45 9.13 1.99
CA LYS A 75 7.90 8.95 2.08
C LYS A 75 8.41 9.21 3.51
N LYS A 76 8.05 10.36 4.08
CA LYS A 76 8.46 10.75 5.43
C LYS A 76 7.98 9.75 6.48
N ALA A 77 6.71 9.33 6.40
CA ALA A 77 6.14 8.37 7.34
C ALA A 77 6.86 7.02 7.30
N PHE A 78 7.18 6.51 6.10
CA PHE A 78 7.92 5.25 5.99
C PHE A 78 9.37 5.37 6.45
N GLU A 79 10.04 6.48 6.16
CA GLU A 79 11.39 6.76 6.67
C GLU A 79 11.42 6.81 8.21
N GLU A 80 10.42 7.43 8.84
CA GLU A 80 10.32 7.48 10.31
C GLU A 80 10.09 6.12 10.96
N LYS A 81 9.39 5.21 10.26
CA LYS A 81 9.09 3.86 10.74
C LYS A 81 10.16 2.83 10.35
N HIS A 82 11.15 3.21 9.55
CA HIS A 82 12.19 2.28 9.15
C HIS A 82 13.10 1.88 10.32
N PRO A 83 13.47 0.60 10.41
CA PRO A 83 14.38 0.15 11.43
C PRO A 83 15.78 0.74 11.18
N ARG A 84 16.37 1.32 12.24
CA ARG A 84 17.67 2.01 12.16
C ARG A 84 18.83 1.09 11.80
N ASN A 85 18.70 -0.21 12.07
CA ASN A 85 19.69 -1.23 11.69
C ASN A 85 19.56 -1.67 10.21
N GLY A 86 18.56 -1.18 9.49
CA GLY A 86 18.34 -1.47 8.07
C GLY A 86 17.82 -2.87 7.75
N VAL A 87 17.59 -3.71 8.76
CA VAL A 87 17.07 -5.08 8.62
C VAL A 87 15.55 -5.02 8.48
N ILE A 88 15.03 -5.51 7.36
CA ILE A 88 13.59 -5.64 7.14
C ILE A 88 13.19 -7.04 7.58
N ASP A 89 12.36 -7.14 8.62
CA ASP A 89 11.77 -8.39 9.10
C ASP A 89 10.23 -8.37 8.98
N LYS A 90 9.57 -9.47 9.35
CA LYS A 90 8.10 -9.58 9.29
C LYS A 90 7.40 -8.49 10.13
N THR A 91 7.98 -8.13 11.28
CA THR A 91 7.46 -7.06 12.14
C THR A 91 7.57 -5.69 11.46
N THR A 92 8.68 -5.41 10.78
CA THR A 92 8.87 -4.19 9.98
C THR A 92 7.84 -4.11 8.86
N VAL A 93 7.58 -5.23 8.18
CA VAL A 93 6.53 -5.32 7.17
C VAL A 93 5.18 -4.91 7.76
N ASP A 94 4.80 -5.44 8.92
CA ASP A 94 3.54 -5.11 9.58
C ASP A 94 3.42 -3.63 9.95
N VAL A 95 4.48 -3.05 10.51
CA VAL A 95 4.51 -1.62 10.85
C VAL A 95 4.29 -0.76 9.61
N ILE A 96 5.01 -1.03 8.52
CA ILE A 96 4.89 -0.24 7.28
C ILE A 96 3.53 -0.44 6.62
N MET A 97 2.98 -1.65 6.61
CA MET A 97 1.64 -1.92 6.07
C MET A 97 0.55 -1.20 6.87
N ASN A 98 0.64 -1.21 8.20
CA ASN A 98 -0.32 -0.52 9.07
C ASN A 98 -0.24 1.01 8.88
N GLU A 99 0.97 1.56 8.77
CA GLU A 99 1.17 2.98 8.50
C GLU A 99 0.58 3.37 7.13
N TYR A 100 0.78 2.54 6.11
CA TYR A 100 0.17 2.75 4.80
C TYR A 100 -1.36 2.77 4.88
N SER A 101 -1.98 1.79 5.55
CA SER A 101 -3.43 1.75 5.75
C SER A 101 -3.94 2.98 6.52
N HIS A 102 -3.22 3.40 7.56
CA HIS A 102 -3.58 4.56 8.38
C HIS A 102 -3.58 5.86 7.56
N ILE A 103 -2.50 6.14 6.82
CA ILE A 103 -2.38 7.35 6.01
C ILE A 103 -3.40 7.33 4.87
N THR A 104 -3.56 6.19 4.20
CA THR A 104 -4.56 6.02 3.13
C THR A 104 -5.97 6.33 3.63
N GLY A 105 -6.35 5.80 4.80
CA GLY A 105 -7.63 6.10 5.42
C GLY A 105 -7.83 7.59 5.70
N ARG A 106 -6.79 8.30 6.16
CA ARG A 106 -6.84 9.76 6.37
C ARG A 106 -6.99 10.53 5.06
N VAL A 107 -6.27 10.14 4.02
CA VAL A 107 -6.35 10.78 2.69
C VAL A 107 -7.74 10.58 2.09
N ILE A 108 -8.28 9.35 2.12
CA ILE A 108 -9.63 9.06 1.63
C ILE A 108 -10.66 9.89 2.39
N LYS A 109 -10.57 9.92 3.73
CA LYS A 109 -11.48 10.73 4.54
C LYS A 109 -11.43 12.21 4.17
N ALA A 110 -10.24 12.78 3.99
CA ALA A 110 -10.09 14.18 3.60
C ALA A 110 -10.67 14.45 2.20
N ILE A 111 -10.49 13.53 1.24
CA ILE A 111 -11.09 13.63 -0.09
C ILE A 111 -12.62 13.58 -0.01
N GLN A 112 -13.16 12.62 0.76
CA GLN A 112 -14.60 12.50 1.00
C GLN A 112 -15.16 13.77 1.64
N GLU A 113 -14.51 14.33 2.65
CA GLU A 113 -14.93 15.58 3.29
C GLU A 113 -14.93 16.77 2.32
N VAL A 114 -14.09 16.79 1.29
CA VAL A 114 -14.13 17.82 0.25
C VAL A 114 -15.28 17.54 -0.71
N LEU A 115 -15.40 16.31 -1.21
CA LEU A 115 -16.44 15.92 -2.19
C LEU A 115 -17.85 16.08 -1.61
N TYR A 116 -18.10 15.59 -0.39
CA TYR A 116 -19.39 15.72 0.28
C TYR A 116 -19.71 17.14 0.75
N ARG A 117 -18.70 18.02 0.85
CA ARG A 117 -18.96 19.45 1.08
C ARG A 117 -19.56 20.12 -0.16
N PHE A 118 -19.20 19.65 -1.35
CA PHE A 118 -19.79 20.14 -2.60
C PHE A 118 -21.20 19.60 -2.87
N GLU A 119 -21.61 18.48 -2.28
CA GLU A 119 -22.93 17.87 -2.54
C GLU A 119 -24.09 18.46 -1.72
N TRP A 120 -23.84 19.28 -0.69
CA TRP A 120 -24.88 19.84 0.20
C TRP A 120 -24.97 21.37 0.19
N ASP A 121 -24.17 22.05 -0.63
CA ASP A 121 -24.17 23.51 -0.80
C ASP A 121 -24.92 23.98 -2.08
N ASP A 122 -25.68 23.08 -2.75
CA ASP A 122 -26.57 23.36 -3.90
C ASP A 122 -28.07 23.43 -3.50
#